data_AF-A0AAV0KGR3-F1
#
_entry.id   AF-A0AAV0KGR3-F1
#
_cell.length_a   1.000
_cell.length_b   1.000
_cell.length_c   1.000
_cell.angle_alpha   90.00
_cell.angle_beta   90.00
_cell.angle_gamma   90.00
#
_symmetry.space_group_name_H-M   'P 1'
#
loop_
_entity.id
_entity.type
_entity.pdbx_description
1 polymer ?
#
loop_
_entity_poly.entity_id
_entity_poly.type
_entity_poly.pdbx_seq_one_letter_code
_entity_poly.pdbx_strand_id
1 'polypeptide(L)'
;MHEQDVLNKIKDEPFIDEIGLRVKVLDTDHFGGICQPIKDLNVGCTMHATCCIGMESKIRALTAVLQDWKHFSSSPPESRNSTSFVWKPERTGCWM
;
A
#
# COMPACT_ATOMS: atom_id res chain seq x y z
N MET A 1 16.40 7.86 -12.34
CA MET A 1 15.40 7.07 -13.09
C MET A 1 14.91 5.98 -12.15
N HIS A 2 13.68 6.10 -11.69
CA HIS A 2 13.05 5.11 -10.82
C HIS A 2 12.29 4.07 -11.67
N GLU A 3 11.92 2.92 -11.10
CA GLU A 3 11.28 1.84 -11.89
C GLU A 3 9.98 2.30 -12.58
N GLN A 4 9.24 3.21 -11.94
CA GLN A 4 8.02 3.81 -12.51
C GLN A 4 8.30 4.66 -13.76
N ASP A 5 9.46 5.33 -13.83
CA ASP A 5 9.85 6.12 -15.02
C ASP A 5 10.12 5.21 -16.21
N VAL A 6 10.75 4.06 -15.95
CA VAL A 6 11.01 3.05 -16.98
C VAL A 6 9.70 2.46 -17.48
N LEU A 7 8.81 2.05 -16.56
CA LEU A 7 7.50 1.52 -16.92
C LEU A 7 6.70 2.52 -17.76
N ASN A 8 6.69 3.80 -17.39
CA ASN A 8 5.98 4.83 -18.14
C ASN A 8 6.50 5.05 -19.57
N LYS A 9 7.76 4.71 -19.85
CA LYS A 9 8.34 4.79 -21.19
C LYS A 9 8.01 3.57 -22.06
N ILE A 10 7.87 2.39 -21.45
CA ILE A 10 7.73 1.13 -22.18
C ILE A 10 6.29 0.62 -22.25
N LYS A 11 5.39 1.07 -21.36
CA LYS A 11 4.03 0.51 -21.22
C LYS A 11 3.14 0.71 -22.45
N ASP A 12 3.49 1.64 -23.33
CA ASP A 12 2.75 1.97 -24.55
C ASP A 12 3.47 1.49 -25.82
N GLU A 13 4.56 0.72 -25.69
CA GLU A 13 5.30 0.16 -26.82
C GLU A 13 4.56 -1.04 -27.45
N PRO A 14 4.66 -1.25 -28.78
CA PRO A 14 3.90 -2.31 -29.48
C PRO A 14 4.09 -3.72 -28.91
N PHE A 15 5.28 -4.01 -28.37
CA PHE A 15 5.57 -5.33 -27.80
C PHE A 15 4.65 -5.68 -26.61
N ILE A 16 4.13 -4.68 -25.87
CA ILE A 16 3.22 -4.89 -24.73
C ILE A 16 1.92 -5.55 -25.21
N ASP A 17 1.39 -5.08 -26.34
CA ASP A 17 0.20 -5.64 -26.98
C ASP A 17 0.50 -7.01 -27.60
N GLU A 18 1.68 -7.18 -28.21
CA GLU A 18 2.10 -8.45 -28.82
C GLU A 18 2.18 -9.60 -27.80
N ILE A 19 2.63 -9.32 -26.57
CA ILE A 19 2.66 -10.31 -25.49
C ILE A 19 1.31 -10.42 -24.75
N GLY A 20 0.30 -9.63 -25.14
CA GLY A 20 -1.02 -9.61 -24.51
C GLY A 20 -1.02 -9.06 -23.08
N LEU A 21 -0.03 -8.23 -22.71
CA LEU A 21 0.06 -7.66 -21.37
C LEU A 21 -0.92 -6.49 -21.23
N ARG A 22 -1.75 -6.54 -20.18
CA ARG A 22 -2.67 -5.45 -19.84
C ARG A 22 -2.17 -4.70 -18.63
N VAL A 23 -1.91 -3.40 -18.79
CA VAL A 23 -1.46 -2.52 -17.71
C VAL A 23 -2.63 -1.69 -17.20
N LYS A 24 -2.79 -1.61 -15.88
CA LYS A 24 -3.80 -0.75 -15.23
C LYS A 24 -3.14 0.07 -14.13
N VAL A 25 -3.39 1.38 -14.13
CA VAL A 25 -3.05 2.24 -13.00
C VAL A 25 -4.05 1.98 -11.88
N LEU A 26 -3.54 1.74 -10.69
CA LEU A 26 -4.33 1.49 -9.49
C LEU A 26 -4.48 2.78 -8.68
N ASP A 27 -5.65 2.97 -8.09
CA ASP A 27 -5.97 4.16 -7.29
C ASP A 27 -5.28 4.11 -5.93
N THR A 28 -4.56 5.17 -5.57
CA THR A 28 -3.82 5.28 -4.32
C THR A 28 -4.72 5.34 -3.08
N ASP A 29 -6.00 5.60 -3.25
CA ASP A 29 -6.98 5.50 -2.16
C ASP A 29 -7.28 4.04 -1.79
N HIS A 30 -7.01 3.08 -2.69
CA HIS A 30 -7.23 1.64 -2.45
C HIS A 30 -5.90 0.87 -2.30
N PHE A 31 -4.81 1.38 -2.89
CA PHE A 31 -3.50 0.73 -2.92
C PHE A 31 -2.44 1.68 -2.39
N GLY A 32 -1.82 1.35 -1.26
CA GLY A 32 -0.80 2.20 -0.65
C GLY A 32 0.39 1.43 -0.12
N GLY A 33 1.39 2.18 0.31
CA GLY A 33 2.62 1.65 0.90
C GLY A 33 2.84 2.14 2.31
N ILE A 34 3.71 1.49 3.06
CA ILE A 34 3.99 1.90 4.45
C ILE A 34 4.52 3.34 4.55
N CYS A 35 5.30 3.79 3.56
CA CYS A 35 5.80 5.17 3.48
C CYS A 35 4.86 6.12 2.72
N GLN A 36 3.80 5.60 2.11
CA GLN A 36 2.74 6.35 1.43
C GLN A 36 1.38 5.73 1.80
N PRO A 37 0.98 5.85 3.09
CA PRO A 37 -0.13 5.09 3.61
C PRO A 37 -1.47 5.58 3.06
N ILE A 38 -2.41 4.64 2.88
CA ILE A 38 -3.79 4.92 2.53
C ILE A 38 -4.44 5.74 3.66
N LYS A 39 -5.19 6.78 3.32
CA LYS A 39 -5.81 7.65 4.33
C LYS A 39 -7.06 7.06 4.98
N ASP A 40 -7.80 6.24 4.22
CA ASP A 40 -9.06 5.65 4.66
C ASP A 40 -9.02 4.12 4.61
N LEU A 41 -9.06 3.51 5.80
CA LEU A 41 -9.12 2.06 5.98
C LEU A 41 -10.44 1.44 5.51
N ASN A 42 -11.51 2.22 5.31
CA ASN A 42 -12.77 1.71 4.78
C ASN A 42 -12.67 1.29 3.31
N VAL A 43 -11.75 1.89 2.55
CA VAL A 43 -11.56 1.65 1.11
C VAL A 43 -10.24 0.95 0.78
N GLY A 44 -9.31 0.89 1.74
CA GLY A 44 -8.00 0.27 1.54
C GLY A 44 -8.07 -1.22 1.21
N CYS A 45 -7.44 -1.62 0.11
CA CYS A 45 -7.42 -2.99 -0.40
C CYS A 45 -6.05 -3.65 -0.27
N THR A 46 -4.94 -2.91 -0.44
CA THR A 46 -3.59 -3.49 -0.42
C THR A 46 -2.59 -2.54 0.22
N MET A 47 -1.72 -3.08 1.07
CA MET A 47 -0.60 -2.37 1.70
C MET A 47 0.72 -3.07 1.37
N HIS A 48 1.71 -2.32 0.87
CA HIS A 48 3.04 -2.87 0.55
C HIS A 48 4.17 -2.27 1.40
N ALA A 49 5.16 -3.10 1.73
CA ALA A 49 6.35 -2.74 2.51
C ALA A 49 7.60 -2.54 1.64
N THR A 50 7.43 -2.10 0.38
CA THR A 50 8.53 -1.97 -0.58
C THR A 50 9.57 -0.93 -0.16
N CYS A 51 9.14 0.15 0.50
CA CYS A 51 10.03 1.20 1.01
C CYS A 51 10.83 0.79 2.27
N CYS A 52 10.52 -0.37 2.87
CA CYS A 52 11.21 -0.87 4.04
C CYS A 52 12.48 -1.64 3.65
N ILE A 53 13.61 -1.30 4.26
CA ILE A 53 14.89 -2.00 4.04
C ILE A 53 15.02 -3.18 5.00
N GLY A 54 15.39 -4.35 4.46
CA GLY A 54 15.60 -5.58 5.21
C GLY A 54 14.34 -6.43 5.41
N MET A 55 14.51 -7.76 5.42
CA MET A 55 13.40 -8.70 5.54
C MET A 55 12.68 -8.59 6.89
N GLU A 56 13.44 -8.47 7.97
CA GLU A 56 12.88 -8.37 9.33
C GLU A 56 12.00 -7.12 9.47
N SER A 57 12.48 -5.96 8.98
CA SER A 57 11.71 -4.71 8.96
C SER A 57 10.42 -4.86 8.16
N LYS A 58 10.48 -5.50 6.98
CA LYS A 58 9.28 -5.78 6.16
C LYS A 58 8.26 -6.64 6.93
N ILE A 59 8.70 -7.72 7.57
CA ILE A 59 7.83 -8.61 8.35
C ILE A 59 7.20 -7.85 9.52
N ARG A 60 7.99 -7.11 10.28
CA ARG A 60 7.52 -6.32 11.44
C ARG A 60 6.48 -5.29 11.02
N ALA A 61 6.76 -4.58 9.94
CA ALA A 61 5.91 -3.54 9.39
C ALA A 61 4.57 -4.09 8.88
N LEU A 62 4.60 -5.18 8.10
CA LEU A 62 3.39 -5.85 7.62
C LEU A 62 2.59 -6.47 8.78
N THR A 63 3.26 -6.95 9.83
CA THR A 63 2.59 -7.46 11.03
C THR A 63 1.83 -6.35 11.76
N ALA A 64 2.44 -5.16 11.92
CA ALA A 64 1.79 -4.00 12.54
C ALA A 64 0.57 -3.53 11.72
N VAL A 65 0.71 -3.43 10.40
CA VAL A 65 -0.39 -3.13 9.48
C VAL A 65 -1.53 -4.14 9.64
N LEU A 66 -1.22 -5.43 9.69
CA LEU A 66 -2.22 -6.48 9.88
C LEU A 66 -2.96 -6.36 11.23
N GLN A 67 -2.25 -5.97 12.29
CA GLN A 67 -2.86 -5.74 13.61
C GLN A 67 -3.81 -4.54 13.60
N ASP A 68 -3.39 -3.41 13.02
CA ASP A 68 -4.22 -2.21 12.87
C ASP A 68 -5.49 -2.54 12.06
N TRP A 69 -5.35 -3.27 10.95
CA TRP A 69 -6.48 -3.70 10.12
C TRP A 69 -7.45 -4.64 10.86
N LYS A 70 -6.93 -5.61 11.64
CA LYS A 70 -7.77 -6.50 12.45
C LYS A 70 -8.58 -5.73 13.49
N HIS A 71 -7.96 -4.78 14.17
CA HIS A 71 -8.62 -3.96 15.17
C HIS A 71 -9.70 -3.04 14.56
N PHE A 72 -9.40 -2.42 13.42
CA PHE A 72 -10.38 -1.68 12.64
C PHE A 72 -11.56 -2.58 12.20
N SER A 73 -11.26 -3.76 11.67
CA SER A 73 -12.25 -4.72 11.15
C SER A 73 -13.10 -5.36 12.24
N SER A 74 -12.67 -5.35 13.50
CA SER A 74 -13.47 -5.79 14.65
C SER A 74 -14.28 -4.66 15.29
N SER A 75 -14.05 -3.41 14.92
CA SER A 75 -14.71 -2.24 15.51
C SER A 75 -16.12 -2.01 14.94
N PRO A 76 -17.10 -1.51 15.72
CA PRO A 76 -18.46 -1.21 15.23
C PRO A 76 -18.48 -0.19 14.08
N PRO A 77 -19.44 -0.26 13.14
CA PRO A 77 -19.52 0.67 12.00
C PRO A 77 -19.53 2.15 12.40
N GLU A 78 -20.21 2.50 13.51
CA GLU A 78 -20.26 3.88 14.02
C GLU A 78 -18.87 4.42 14.42
N SER A 79 -18.01 3.52 14.93
CA SER A 79 -16.63 3.86 15.30
C SER A 79 -15.66 3.91 14.10
N ARG A 80 -16.01 3.28 12.97
CA ARG A 80 -15.23 3.34 11.72
C ARG A 80 -15.43 4.65 10.95
N ASN A 81 -16.58 5.30 11.15
CA ASN A 81 -16.92 6.60 10.58
C ASN A 81 -16.28 7.78 11.34
N SER A 82 -15.75 7.51 12.53
CA SER A 82 -14.95 8.49 13.28
C SER A 82 -13.56 8.53 12.66
N THR A 83 -13.38 9.47 11.73
CA THR A 83 -12.09 9.92 11.18
C THR A 83 -10.97 9.78 12.21
N SER A 84 -10.06 8.82 12.05
CA SER A 84 -8.70 8.75 12.66
C SER A 84 -8.19 7.35 12.99
N PHE A 85 -8.71 6.27 12.40
CA PHE A 85 -7.84 5.09 12.23
C PHE A 85 -6.78 5.42 11.17
N VAL A 86 -5.82 6.23 11.58
CA VAL A 86 -4.60 6.48 10.82
C VAL A 86 -3.73 5.28 11.13
N TRP A 87 -3.21 4.63 10.08
CA TRP A 87 -2.11 3.69 10.22
C TRP A 87 -1.09 4.27 11.19
N LYS A 88 -0.46 3.45 12.04
CA LYS A 88 0.59 3.97 12.93
C LYS A 88 1.96 3.68 12.32
N PRO A 89 2.44 4.50 11.35
CA PRO A 89 3.69 4.28 10.64
C PRO A 89 4.88 4.17 11.58
N GLU A 90 4.87 4.91 12.68
CA GLU A 90 5.86 4.90 13.76
C GLU A 90 6.08 3.51 14.39
N ARG A 91 5.06 2.63 14.39
CA ARG A 91 5.18 1.26 14.89
C ARG A 91 5.85 0.30 13.91
N THR A 92 5.96 0.68 12.64
CA THR A 92 6.41 -0.22 11.57
C THR A 92 7.93 -0.36 11.52
N GLY A 93 8.68 0.60 12.05
CA GLY A 93 10.15 0.58 12.00
C GLY A 93 10.71 0.68 10.57
N CYS A 94 9.90 1.09 9.59
CA CYS A 94 10.34 1.37 8.22
C CYS A 94 10.79 2.82 8.00
N TRP A 95 10.70 3.66 9.03
CA TRP A 95 11.16 5.03 9.00
C TRP A 95 12.61 5.05 9.47
N MET A 96 13.48 5.51 8.58
CA MET A 96 14.74 6.15 8.96
C MET A 96 14.47 7.64 9.10
#